data_AF-A0A8X6TQ83-F1
#
_entry.id   AF-A0A8X6TQ83-F1
#
_cell.length_a   1.000
_cell.length_b   1.000
_cell.length_c   1.000
_cell.angle_alpha   90.00
_cell.angle_beta   90.00
_cell.angle_gamma   90.00
#
_symmetry.space_group_name_H-M   'P 1'
#
loop_
_entity.id
_entity.type
_entity.pdbx_description
1 polymer ?
#
loop_
_entity_poly.entity_id
_entity_poly.type
_entity_poly.pdbx_seq_one_letter_code
_entity_poly.pdbx_strand_id
1 'polypeptide(L)'
;MKELAGTALNDDFLRNLWLQRLPAEIQTIISVSSEKLENLAKLADKIPEVRASPFTPNVYAVADRSEQLFDSPNSPLNEMIALRGEIAALSKQVERLSRDRSRNRSRRRYGKSPYRSKTPLRREDYNFNDDFCYYHNRFGSKAKKFREPCTFSKAPEN
;
A
#
# COMPACT_ATOMS: atom_id res chain seq x y z
N MET A 1 -47.43 1.38 -10.59
CA MET A 1 -48.04 2.65 -11.05
C MET A 1 -49.55 2.55 -11.20
N LYS A 2 -50.08 1.61 -12.02
CA LYS A 2 -51.54 1.47 -12.22
C LYS A 2 -52.32 1.16 -10.93
N GLU A 3 -51.82 0.24 -10.10
CA GLU A 3 -52.45 -0.11 -8.81
C GLU A 3 -52.53 1.07 -7.82
N LEU A 4 -51.55 1.98 -7.87
CA LEU A 4 -51.51 3.16 -7.01
C LEU A 4 -52.41 4.29 -7.54
N ALA A 5 -52.61 4.34 -8.85
CA ALA A 5 -53.40 5.38 -9.52
C ALA A 5 -54.90 5.02 -9.62
N GLY A 6 -55.27 3.74 -9.45
CA GLY A 6 -56.64 3.28 -9.63
C GLY A 6 -57.17 3.56 -11.06
N THR A 7 -58.44 3.94 -11.16
CA THR A 7 -59.11 4.32 -12.42
C THR A 7 -58.97 5.81 -12.76
N ALA A 8 -58.22 6.58 -11.97
CA ALA A 8 -58.13 8.03 -12.13
C ALA A 8 -57.25 8.47 -13.30
N LEU A 9 -56.36 7.60 -13.79
CA LEU A 9 -55.42 7.91 -14.87
C LEU A 9 -55.71 7.10 -16.13
N ASN A 10 -55.70 7.78 -17.28
CA ASN A 10 -55.82 7.16 -18.60
C ASN A 10 -54.58 6.29 -18.90
N ASP A 11 -54.78 5.16 -19.57
CA ASP A 11 -53.71 4.23 -19.95
C ASP A 11 -52.66 4.92 -20.86
N ASP A 12 -53.07 5.86 -21.72
CA ASP A 12 -52.13 6.63 -22.56
C ASP A 12 -51.22 7.55 -21.73
N PHE A 13 -51.76 8.14 -20.66
CA PHE A 13 -50.97 8.98 -19.76
C PHE A 13 -49.96 8.12 -18.97
N LEU A 14 -50.40 6.96 -18.48
CA LEU A 14 -49.53 6.00 -17.81
C LEU A 14 -48.42 5.51 -18.74
N ARG A 15 -48.73 5.25 -20.02
CA ARG A 15 -47.74 4.88 -21.03
C ARG A 15 -46.67 5.95 -21.19
N ASN A 16 -47.07 7.21 -21.37
CA ASN A 16 -46.13 8.32 -21.55
C ASN A 16 -45.25 8.54 -20.31
N LEU A 17 -45.85 8.52 -19.12
CA LEU A 17 -45.11 8.67 -17.86
C LEU A 17 -44.13 7.52 -17.64
N TRP A 18 -44.54 6.29 -17.94
CA TRP A 18 -43.68 5.12 -17.80
C TRP A 18 -42.55 5.11 -18.81
N LEU A 19 -42.82 5.46 -20.08
CA LEU A 19 -41.79 5.63 -21.11
C LEU A 19 -40.72 6.64 -20.68
N GLN A 20 -41.10 7.79 -20.14
CA GLN A 20 -40.16 8.81 -19.65
C GLN A 20 -39.22 8.31 -18.54
N ARG A 21 -39.59 7.26 -17.81
CA ARG A 21 -38.78 6.66 -16.73
C ARG A 21 -37.89 5.51 -17.21
N LEU A 22 -38.09 5.00 -18.42
CA LEU A 22 -37.27 3.93 -18.99
C LEU A 22 -35.99 4.48 -19.62
N PRO A 23 -34.91 3.69 -19.70
CA PRO A 23 -33.73 4.02 -20.49
C PRO A 23 -34.09 4.27 -21.96
N ALA A 24 -33.40 5.21 -22.61
CA ALA A 24 -33.63 5.59 -24.02
C ALA A 24 -33.60 4.40 -24.98
N GLU A 25 -32.71 3.44 -24.70
CA GLU A 25 -32.59 2.19 -25.43
C GLU A 25 -33.86 1.33 -25.45
N ILE A 26 -34.58 1.30 -24.33
CA ILE A 26 -35.82 0.56 -24.18
C ILE A 26 -36.98 1.38 -24.75
N GLN A 27 -36.96 2.70 -24.55
CA GLN A 27 -37.96 3.62 -25.11
C GLN A 27 -38.08 3.49 -26.64
N THR A 28 -36.96 3.42 -27.36
CA THR A 28 -36.97 3.33 -28.84
C THR A 28 -37.66 2.07 -29.36
N ILE A 29 -37.58 0.96 -28.63
CA ILE A 29 -38.26 -0.28 -29.01
C ILE A 29 -39.75 -0.19 -28.68
N ILE A 30 -40.09 0.29 -27.48
CA ILE A 30 -41.47 0.35 -26.99
C ILE A 30 -42.27 1.46 -27.68
N SER A 31 -41.64 2.52 -28.18
CA SER A 31 -42.33 3.59 -28.91
C SER A 31 -42.98 3.11 -30.20
N VAL A 32 -42.47 2.03 -30.80
CA VAL A 32 -42.97 1.50 -32.09
C VAL A 32 -44.14 0.53 -31.90
N SER A 33 -44.30 -0.07 -30.71
CA SER A 33 -45.35 -1.05 -30.47
C SER A 33 -46.70 -0.40 -30.10
N SER A 34 -47.80 -0.96 -30.59
CA SER A 34 -49.17 -0.50 -30.32
C SER A 34 -49.93 -1.44 -29.38
N GLU A 35 -49.21 -2.16 -28.51
CA GLU A 35 -49.80 -3.17 -27.63
C GLU A 35 -50.43 -2.55 -26.37
N LYS A 36 -51.23 -3.36 -25.66
CA LYS A 36 -51.79 -2.99 -24.35
C LYS A 36 -50.67 -2.81 -23.32
N LEU A 37 -50.91 -1.94 -22.33
CA LEU A 37 -49.95 -1.56 -21.30
C LEU A 37 -49.25 -2.76 -20.61
N GLU A 38 -50.01 -3.81 -20.32
CA GLU A 38 -49.51 -5.03 -19.68
C GLU A 38 -48.50 -5.80 -20.55
N ASN A 39 -48.72 -5.83 -21.86
CA ASN A 39 -47.81 -6.51 -22.77
C ASN A 39 -46.57 -5.67 -23.05
N LEU A 40 -46.73 -4.34 -23.10
CA LEU A 40 -45.59 -3.42 -23.18
C LEU A 40 -44.66 -3.60 -21.98
N ALA A 41 -45.20 -3.74 -20.76
CA ALA A 41 -44.40 -4.02 -19.57
C ALA A 41 -43.60 -5.33 -19.70
N LYS A 42 -44.25 -6.41 -20.13
CA LYS A 42 -43.57 -7.70 -20.39
C LYS A 42 -42.50 -7.59 -21.47
N LEU A 43 -42.73 -6.76 -22.49
CA LEU A 43 -41.76 -6.52 -23.56
C LEU A 43 -40.54 -5.75 -23.02
N ALA A 44 -40.76 -4.73 -22.19
CA ALA A 44 -39.69 -3.99 -21.53
C ALA A 44 -38.77 -4.89 -20.70
N ASP A 45 -39.34 -5.82 -19.93
CA ASP A 45 -38.58 -6.74 -19.08
C ASP A 45 -37.74 -7.72 -19.91
N LYS A 46 -38.23 -8.14 -21.08
CA LYS A 46 -37.51 -9.06 -21.98
C LYS A 46 -36.36 -8.41 -22.75
N ILE A 47 -36.42 -7.10 -23.02
CA ILE A 47 -35.39 -6.41 -23.82
C ILE A 47 -33.98 -6.56 -23.20
N PRO A 48 -33.78 -6.29 -21.88
CA PRO A 48 -32.49 -6.51 -21.23
C PRO A 48 -32.01 -7.96 -21.30
N GLU A 49 -32.92 -8.94 -21.18
CA GLU A 49 -32.56 -10.37 -21.24
C GLU A 49 -32.01 -10.77 -22.62
N VAL A 50 -32.64 -10.28 -23.70
CA VAL A 50 -32.17 -10.53 -25.07
C VAL A 50 -30.85 -9.81 -25.37
N ARG A 51 -30.63 -8.65 -24.75
CA ARG A 51 -29.43 -7.83 -24.93
C ARG A 51 -28.28 -8.20 -24.00
N ALA A 52 -28.52 -9.02 -22.98
CA ALA A 52 -27.50 -9.49 -22.05
C ALA A 52 -26.53 -10.44 -22.77
N SER A 53 -25.60 -9.87 -23.54
CA SER A 53 -24.42 -10.58 -23.98
C SER A 53 -23.60 -10.97 -22.75
N PRO A 54 -23.11 -12.22 -22.64
CA PRO A 54 -22.31 -12.67 -21.49
C PRO A 54 -21.01 -11.87 -21.30
N PHE A 55 -20.62 -11.03 -22.27
CA PHE A 55 -19.42 -10.20 -22.22
C PHE A 55 -19.64 -8.76 -21.76
N THR A 56 -20.88 -8.28 -21.60
CA THR A 56 -21.14 -6.90 -21.19
C THR A 56 -22.29 -6.86 -20.17
N PRO A 57 -22.01 -6.69 -18.86
CA PRO A 57 -23.08 -6.38 -17.93
C PRO A 57 -23.66 -5.02 -18.34
N ASN A 58 -24.90 -5.01 -18.84
CA ASN A 58 -25.66 -3.80 -19.08
C ASN A 58 -26.02 -3.16 -17.73
N VAL A 59 -25.05 -2.49 -17.12
CA VAL A 59 -25.25 -1.66 -15.94
C VAL A 59 -25.82 -0.35 -16.46
N TYR A 60 -27.14 -0.22 -16.44
CA TYR A 60 -27.76 1.10 -16.61
C TYR A 60 -27.39 1.92 -15.39
N ALA A 61 -26.44 2.83 -15.55
CA ALA A 61 -26.12 3.80 -14.53
C ALA A 61 -27.40 4.55 -14.19
N VAL A 62 -27.82 4.50 -12.92
CA VAL A 62 -28.75 5.49 -12.40
C VAL A 62 -27.98 6.79 -12.52
N ALA A 63 -28.28 7.57 -13.58
CA ALA A 63 -27.85 8.95 -13.69
C ALA A 63 -28.63 9.71 -12.61
N ASP A 64 -28.25 9.47 -11.36
CA ASP A 64 -28.45 10.45 -10.32
C ASP A 64 -27.75 11.70 -10.84
N ARG A 65 -28.47 12.82 -10.83
CA ARG A 65 -28.12 14.10 -11.47
C ARG A 65 -26.85 14.68 -10.84
N SER A 66 -25.73 14.04 -11.12
CA SER A 66 -24.45 14.14 -10.42
C SER A 66 -23.35 14.63 -11.36
N GLU A 67 -23.70 15.52 -12.29
CA GLU A 67 -22.71 16.33 -13.01
C GLU A 67 -21.97 17.33 -12.09
N GLN A 68 -22.17 17.28 -10.77
CA GLN A 68 -21.55 18.19 -9.79
C GLN A 68 -20.67 17.53 -8.72
N LEU A 69 -20.33 16.23 -8.81
CA LEU A 69 -19.61 15.54 -7.73
C LEU A 69 -18.16 15.12 -8.03
N PHE A 70 -17.56 15.64 -9.10
CA PHE A 70 -16.12 15.42 -9.34
C PHE A 70 -15.22 16.14 -8.33
N ASP A 71 -15.73 17.16 -7.62
CA ASP A 71 -14.98 17.93 -6.61
C ASP A 71 -15.42 17.67 -5.15
N SER A 72 -16.30 16.70 -4.89
CA SER A 72 -16.63 16.36 -3.51
C SER A 72 -15.52 15.52 -2.88
N PRO A 73 -14.91 15.95 -1.76
CA PRO A 73 -13.84 15.19 -1.09
C PRO A 73 -14.31 13.81 -0.60
N ASN A 74 -15.62 13.59 -0.49
CA ASN A 74 -16.23 12.31 -0.10
C ASN A 74 -16.83 11.53 -1.29
N SER A 75 -16.40 11.81 -2.52
CA SER A 75 -16.80 11.01 -3.69
C SER A 75 -16.27 9.58 -3.56
N PRO A 76 -17.07 8.53 -3.86
CA PRO A 76 -16.61 7.15 -3.82
C PRO A 76 -15.42 6.89 -4.76
N LEU A 77 -15.27 7.71 -5.81
CA LEU A 77 -14.13 7.66 -6.71
C LEU A 77 -12.83 8.13 -6.01
N ASN A 78 -12.92 9.19 -5.21
CA ASN A 78 -11.79 9.70 -4.42
C ASN A 78 -11.38 8.71 -3.32
N GLU A 79 -12.35 8.08 -2.67
CA GLU A 79 -12.08 7.00 -1.70
C GLU A 79 -11.39 5.80 -2.36
N MET A 80 -11.85 5.39 -3.55
CA MET A 80 -11.20 4.31 -4.30
C MET A 80 -9.76 4.66 -4.72
N ILE A 81 -9.49 5.92 -5.10
CA ILE A 81 -8.13 6.38 -5.40
C ILE A 81 -7.25 6.36 -4.16
N ALA A 82 -7.76 6.84 -3.02
CA ALA A 82 -7.05 6.85 -1.74
C ALA A 82 -6.68 5.42 -1.30
N LEU A 83 -7.65 4.50 -1.33
CA LEU A 83 -7.43 3.09 -0.99
C LEU A 83 -6.40 2.42 -1.91
N ARG A 84 -6.42 2.71 -3.21
CA ARG A 84 -5.39 2.21 -4.16
C ARG A 84 -4.00 2.75 -3.81
N GLY A 85 -3.91 4.01 -3.39
CA GLY A 85 -2.67 4.62 -2.91
C GLY A 85 -2.13 3.93 -1.64
N GLU A 86 -3.01 3.69 -0.67
CA GLU A 86 -2.66 2.98 0.58
C GLU A 86 -2.19 1.54 0.30
N ILE A 87 -2.88 0.81 -0.58
CA ILE A 87 -2.47 -0.55 -0.98
C ILE A 87 -1.08 -0.53 -1.62
N ALA A 88 -0.78 0.43 -2.49
CA ALA A 88 0.55 0.57 -3.10
C ALA A 88 1.64 0.87 -2.05
N ALA A 89 1.35 1.74 -1.08
CA ALA A 89 2.26 2.06 0.01
C ALA A 89 2.54 0.84 0.91
N LEU A 90 1.49 0.12 1.30
CA LEU A 90 1.58 -1.11 2.10
C LEU A 90 2.36 -2.20 1.37
N SER A 91 2.09 -2.40 0.07
CA SER A 91 2.82 -3.35 -0.77
C SER A 91 4.33 -3.05 -0.76
N LYS A 92 4.71 -1.77 -0.91
CA LYS A 92 6.12 -1.33 -0.84
C LYS A 92 6.74 -1.56 0.55
N GLN A 93 5.98 -1.38 1.62
CA GLN A 93 6.45 -1.65 2.98
C GLN A 93 6.68 -3.15 3.21
N VAL A 94 5.76 -4.01 2.73
CA VAL A 94 5.91 -5.46 2.79
C VAL A 94 7.13 -5.93 1.98
N GLU A 95 7.36 -5.38 0.79
CA GLU A 95 8.53 -5.70 -0.02
C GLU A 95 9.85 -5.36 0.72
N ARG A 96 9.93 -4.18 1.33
CA ARG A 96 11.09 -3.76 2.13
C ARG A 96 11.35 -4.69 3.31
N LEU A 97 10.31 -5.02 4.07
CA LEU A 97 10.41 -5.95 5.21
C LEU A 97 10.86 -7.35 4.78
N SER A 98 10.39 -7.83 3.62
CA SER A 98 10.82 -9.10 3.04
C SER A 98 12.31 -9.09 2.67
N ARG A 99 12.78 -8.01 2.03
CA ARG A 99 14.20 -7.80 1.67
C ARG A 99 15.12 -7.71 2.90
N ASP A 100 14.70 -7.04 3.97
CA ASP A 100 15.51 -6.95 5.19
C ASP A 100 15.61 -8.28 5.93
N ARG A 101 14.53 -9.08 5.94
CA ARG A 101 14.56 -10.44 6.48
C ARG A 101 15.51 -11.36 5.71
N SER A 102 15.57 -11.26 4.38
CA SER A 102 16.50 -12.08 3.57
C SER A 102 17.96 -11.68 3.76
N ARG A 103 18.26 -10.38 3.88
CA ARG A 103 19.61 -9.87 4.20
C ARG A 103 20.09 -10.27 5.59
N ASN A 104 19.22 -10.27 6.59
CA ASN A 104 19.59 -10.67 7.94
C ASN A 104 19.88 -12.18 8.04
N ARG A 105 19.17 -13.02 7.27
CA ARG A 105 19.42 -14.47 7.19
C ARG A 105 20.74 -14.81 6.50
N SER A 106 21.10 -14.11 5.42
CA SER A 106 22.38 -14.32 4.72
C SER A 106 23.59 -13.93 5.58
N ARG A 107 23.51 -12.81 6.32
CA ARG A 107 24.58 -12.39 7.25
C ARG A 107 24.79 -13.38 8.41
N ARG A 108 23.71 -13.98 8.93
CA ARG A 108 23.82 -15.02 9.98
C ARG A 108 24.43 -16.33 9.47
N ARG A 109 24.32 -16.62 8.16
CA ARG A 109 24.90 -17.84 7.55
C ARG A 109 26.38 -17.71 7.22
N TYR A 110 26.87 -16.49 6.94
CA TYR A 110 28.26 -16.24 6.55
C TYR A 110 29.13 -15.59 7.65
N GLY A 111 28.52 -15.20 8.77
CA GLY A 111 29.17 -14.43 9.84
C GLY A 111 29.60 -15.22 11.08
N LYS A 112 30.08 -16.46 10.92
CA LYS A 112 30.65 -17.24 12.05
C LYS A 112 32.02 -17.80 11.68
N SER A 113 33.00 -16.90 11.51
CA SER A 113 34.40 -17.18 11.83
C SER A 113 34.74 -16.49 13.16
N PRO A 114 35.22 -17.22 14.18
CA PRO A 114 35.35 -16.73 15.56
C PRO A 114 36.74 -16.12 15.81
N TYR A 115 36.95 -14.85 15.47
CA TYR A 115 38.22 -14.19 15.81
C TYR A 115 38.01 -12.75 16.29
N ARG A 116 37.57 -12.62 17.54
CA ARG A 116 37.89 -11.44 18.34
C ARG A 116 37.90 -11.79 19.82
N SER A 117 38.88 -12.60 20.21
CA SER A 117 39.37 -12.66 21.59
C SER A 117 39.66 -11.22 22.03
N LYS A 118 38.78 -10.68 22.89
CA LYS A 118 38.97 -9.40 23.60
C LYS A 118 39.81 -9.57 24.86
N THR A 119 40.57 -10.64 24.97
CA THR A 119 41.71 -10.71 25.88
C THR A 119 42.93 -10.24 25.07
N PRO A 120 43.62 -9.16 25.46
CA PRO A 120 44.99 -9.00 25.02
C PRO A 120 45.68 -10.26 25.52
N LEU A 121 46.12 -11.14 24.60
CA LEU A 121 47.11 -12.13 24.95
C LEU A 121 48.21 -11.34 25.64
N ARG A 122 48.38 -11.61 26.94
CA ARG A 122 49.52 -11.17 27.73
C ARG A 122 50.71 -11.73 26.96
N ARG A 123 51.24 -10.95 26.01
CA ARG A 123 52.56 -11.21 25.48
C ARG A 123 53.40 -11.22 26.73
N GLU A 124 53.96 -12.39 27.03
CA GLU A 124 55.12 -12.47 27.91
C GLU A 124 56.27 -11.79 27.16
N ASP A 125 56.14 -10.47 27.03
CA ASP A 125 57.22 -9.62 26.60
C ASP A 125 58.18 -9.64 27.79
N TYR A 126 59.31 -10.34 27.60
CA TYR A 126 60.45 -10.50 28.52
C TYR A 126 61.05 -9.18 29.04
N ASN A 127 60.41 -8.04 28.77
CA ASN A 127 60.83 -6.69 29.11
C ASN A 127 59.77 -5.90 29.90
N PHE A 128 58.80 -6.58 30.54
CA PHE A 128 57.94 -5.89 31.51
C PHE A 128 58.75 -5.60 32.77
N ASN A 129 59.14 -4.34 32.95
CA ASN A 129 59.80 -3.88 34.17
C ASN A 129 58.73 -3.33 35.13
N ASP A 130 58.64 -3.88 36.33
CA ASP A 130 57.69 -3.45 37.36
C ASP A 130 57.93 -1.99 37.81
N ASP A 131 59.15 -1.47 37.61
CA ASP A 131 59.48 -0.08 37.93
C ASP A 131 59.03 0.91 36.84
N PHE A 132 58.54 0.41 35.69
CA PHE A 132 58.11 1.23 34.57
C PHE A 132 56.58 1.24 34.43
N CYS A 133 56.01 2.42 34.13
CA CYS A 133 54.58 2.51 33.85
C CYS A 133 54.22 1.83 32.54
N TYR A 134 52.93 1.50 32.36
CA TYR A 134 52.39 0.86 31.16
C TYR A 134 52.88 1.49 29.85
N TYR A 135 52.98 2.82 29.80
CA TYR A 135 53.42 3.52 28.59
C TYR A 135 54.91 3.29 28.30
N HIS A 136 55.78 3.29 29.32
CA HIS A 136 57.20 3.01 29.13
C HIS A 136 57.48 1.52 28.87
N ASN A 137 56.74 0.59 29.49
CA ASN A 137 56.83 -0.85 29.14
C ASN A 137 56.38 -1.14 27.71
N ARG A 138 55.41 -0.40 27.18
CA ARG A 138 54.88 -0.61 25.83
C ARG A 138 55.65 0.15 24.74
N PHE A 139 56.17 1.33 25.04
CA PHE A 139 56.72 2.26 24.04
C PHE A 139 58.17 2.69 24.30
N GLY A 140 58.77 2.31 25.44
CA GLY A 140 60.13 2.70 25.83
C GLY A 140 60.32 4.22 25.83
N SER A 141 61.50 4.68 25.39
CA SER A 141 61.83 6.12 25.28
C SER A 141 60.95 6.92 24.32
N LYS A 142 60.09 6.26 23.53
CA LYS A 142 59.13 6.91 22.62
C LYS A 142 57.76 7.17 23.28
N ALA A 143 57.61 6.85 24.56
CA ALA A 143 56.37 7.11 25.29
C ALA A 143 56.09 8.62 25.35
N LYS A 144 54.88 9.02 24.93
CA LYS A 144 54.40 10.42 24.99
C LYS A 144 53.60 10.73 26.26
N LYS A 145 53.32 9.71 27.07
CA LYS A 145 52.49 9.78 28.27
C LYS A 145 53.21 9.08 29.40
N PHE A 146 53.15 9.68 30.59
CA PHE A 146 53.80 9.21 31.79
C PHE A 146 52.78 9.04 32.92
N ARG A 147 53.03 8.07 33.81
CA ARG A 147 52.28 7.88 35.06
C ARG A 147 53.26 7.56 36.18
N GLU A 148 53.15 8.28 37.29
CA GLU A 148 53.92 8.04 38.51
C GLU A 148 53.30 6.90 39.34
N PRO A 149 54.11 6.14 40.09
CA PRO A 149 55.58 6.18 40.11
C PRO A 149 56.17 5.41 38.92
N CYS A 150 57.13 6.01 38.20
CA CYS A 150 57.87 5.32 37.15
C CYS A 150 59.29 5.88 37.07
N THR A 151 60.28 4.98 37.07
CA THR A 151 61.70 5.32 37.20
C THR A 151 62.44 5.42 35.86
N PHE A 152 61.72 5.41 34.75
CA PHE A 152 62.31 5.44 33.40
C PHE A 152 63.00 6.79 33.15
N SER A 153 64.34 6.81 33.24
CA SER A 153 65.17 7.98 32.90
C SER A 153 65.61 7.89 31.44
N LYS A 154 65.25 8.90 30.62
CA LYS A 154 65.76 9.02 29.25
C LYS A 154 67.26 9.32 29.34
N ALA A 155 68.13 8.45 28.81
CA ALA A 155 69.55 8.75 28.70
C ALA A 155 69.75 10.05 27.88
N PRO A 156 70.71 10.93 28.25
CA PRO A 156 70.99 12.12 27.46
C PRO A 156 71.48 11.68 26.07
N GLU A 157 70.78 12.12 25.03
CA GLU A 157 71.21 11.98 23.64
C GLU A 157 72.44 12.90 23.44
N ASN A 158 73.60 12.34 23.07
CA ASN A 158 74.75 13.07 22.53
C ASN A 158 74.51 13.46 21.08
#